data_AF-A0A8T6RKS9-F1
#
_entry.id   AF-A0A8T6RKS9-F1
#
_cell.length_a   1.000
_cell.length_b   1.000
_cell.length_c   1.000
_cell.angle_alpha   90.00
_cell.angle_beta   90.00
_cell.angle_gamma   90.00
#
_symmetry.space_group_name_H-M   'P 1'
#
loop_
_entity.id
_entity.type
_entity.pdbx_description
1 polymer ?
#
loop_
_entity_poly.entity_id
_entity_poly.type
_entity_poly.pdbx_seq_one_letter_code
_entity_poly.pdbx_strand_id
1 'polypeptide(L)'
;MILPRILVEDFNLYNISEFLLHQLIYIVSGVKLKYSDELEKIILVPLEDNEQYIEWAKSAIENEFSLKVEINKNLRNKIKLSNSSFFILTKILKDLDSYTEDKKTGIILITKKPILVRDQFLLRIVHSIFPILGIAYLIPGVCAVTTFQDRIPKNIFNHTVSHEIGHLIGKHGYPISK
;
A
#
# COMPACT_ATOMS: atom_id res chain seq x y z
N MET A 1 11.05 26.18 -26.81
CA MET A 1 11.08 25.47 -25.52
C MET A 1 9.71 24.85 -25.31
N ILE A 2 9.55 23.58 -25.72
CA ILE A 2 8.25 22.90 -25.75
C ILE A 2 8.15 22.13 -24.43
N LEU A 3 7.32 22.58 -23.49
CA LEU A 3 6.92 21.73 -22.38
C LEU A 3 6.19 20.51 -22.97
N PRO A 4 6.59 19.27 -22.65
CA PRO A 4 5.85 18.12 -23.11
C PRO A 4 4.48 18.18 -22.44
N ARG A 5 3.47 18.15 -23.30
CA ARG A 5 2.04 18.07 -23.05
C ARG A 5 1.71 16.71 -22.41
N ILE A 6 2.36 16.38 -21.29
CA ILE A 6 2.04 15.22 -20.46
C ILE A 6 0.80 15.61 -19.67
N LEU A 7 -0.30 15.50 -20.40
CA LEU A 7 -1.68 15.20 -20.02
C LEU A 7 -1.97 15.33 -18.52
N VAL A 8 -2.64 16.44 -18.26
CA VAL A 8 -3.16 17.00 -17.01
C VAL A 8 -4.49 16.34 -16.60
N GLU A 9 -4.87 15.19 -17.17
CA GLU A 9 -6.27 14.74 -17.04
C GLU A 9 -6.61 13.81 -15.86
N ASP A 10 -5.65 13.33 -15.06
CA ASP A 10 -5.98 12.54 -13.84
C ASP A 10 -4.96 12.70 -12.68
N PHE A 11 -4.22 13.82 -12.63
CA PHE A 11 -3.25 14.06 -11.55
C PHE A 11 -3.92 14.64 -10.31
N ASN A 12 -4.39 13.77 -9.41
CA ASN A 12 -4.76 14.15 -8.05
C ASN A 12 -3.56 14.84 -7.37
N LEU A 13 -3.79 16.01 -6.75
CA LEU A 13 -2.75 16.82 -6.07
C LEU A 13 -1.86 16.02 -5.10
N TYR A 14 -2.42 14.97 -4.48
CA TYR A 14 -1.71 14.03 -3.62
C TYR A 14 -0.54 13.32 -4.35
N ASN A 15 -0.77 12.90 -5.61
CA ASN A 15 0.23 12.22 -6.43
C ASN A 15 1.37 13.15 -6.84
N ILE A 16 1.11 14.46 -6.99
CA ILE A 16 2.16 15.44 -7.34
C ILE A 16 3.12 15.63 -6.18
N SER A 17 2.62 15.80 -4.95
CA SER A 17 3.47 15.99 -3.78
C SER A 17 4.32 14.75 -3.47
N GLU A 18 3.72 13.56 -3.57
CA GLU A 18 4.44 12.29 -3.41
C GLU A 18 5.47 12.08 -4.52
N PHE A 19 5.10 12.30 -5.78
CA PHE A 19 6.02 12.23 -6.92
C PHE A 19 7.22 13.17 -6.75
N LEU A 20 6.97 14.44 -6.41
CA LEU A 20 8.03 15.43 -6.22
C LEU A 20 8.95 15.06 -5.05
N LEU A 21 8.40 14.53 -3.95
CA LEU A 21 9.20 14.05 -2.82
C LEU A 21 10.09 12.86 -3.23
N HIS A 22 9.55 11.89 -3.97
CA HIS A 22 10.32 10.75 -4.48
C HIS A 22 11.40 11.19 -5.47
N GLN A 23 11.10 12.14 -6.36
CA GLN A 23 12.09 12.73 -7.27
C GLN A 23 13.19 13.46 -6.51
N LEU A 24 12.85 14.23 -5.48
CA LEU A 24 13.82 14.91 -4.63
C LEU A 24 14.76 13.90 -3.95
N ILE A 25 14.21 12.83 -3.36
CA ILE A 25 15.00 11.78 -2.74
C ILE A 25 15.90 11.10 -3.78
N TYR A 26 15.40 10.80 -4.96
CA TYR A 26 16.18 10.20 -6.05
C TYR A 26 17.30 11.12 -6.52
N ILE A 27 17.04 12.40 -6.74
CA ILE A 27 18.04 13.40 -7.16
C ILE A 27 19.16 13.53 -6.12
N VAL A 28 18.80 13.57 -4.83
CA VAL A 28 19.76 13.79 -3.74
C VAL A 28 20.56 12.52 -3.42
N SER A 29 19.92 11.35 -3.45
CA SER A 29 20.56 10.09 -3.02
C SER A 29 21.06 9.21 -4.15
N GLY A 30 20.58 9.42 -5.39
CA GLY A 30 20.75 8.49 -6.51
C GLY A 30 19.96 7.18 -6.36
N VAL A 31 19.22 7.00 -5.26
CA VAL A 31 18.53 5.74 -4.91
C VAL A 31 17.03 5.90 -5.11
N LYS A 32 16.44 5.00 -5.90
CA LYS A 32 14.97 4.87 -5.96
C LYS A 32 14.51 4.08 -4.75
N LEU A 33 13.71 4.71 -3.88
CA LEU A 33 13.15 4.06 -2.70
C LEU A 33 12.22 2.92 -3.13
N LYS A 34 12.53 1.72 -2.65
CA LYS A 34 11.77 0.48 -2.87
C LYS A 34 12.14 -0.56 -1.81
N TYR A 35 11.30 -1.57 -1.66
CA TYR A 35 11.60 -2.73 -0.82
C TYR A 35 12.58 -3.67 -1.51
N SER A 36 12.26 -4.13 -2.73
CA SER A 36 13.08 -5.09 -3.47
C SER A 36 12.74 -5.11 -4.97
N ASP A 37 13.78 -5.21 -5.82
CA ASP A 37 13.60 -5.53 -7.26
C ASP A 37 13.30 -7.00 -7.51
N GLU A 38 13.64 -7.86 -6.55
CA GLU A 38 13.50 -9.30 -6.63
C GLU A 38 12.22 -9.79 -5.95
N LEU A 39 11.23 -8.92 -5.80
CA LEU A 39 9.94 -9.31 -5.23
C LEU A 39 9.30 -10.35 -6.15
N GLU A 40 9.10 -11.56 -5.64
CA GLU A 40 8.52 -12.69 -6.39
C GLU A 40 7.11 -13.02 -5.92
N LYS A 41 6.82 -12.71 -4.65
CA LYS A 41 5.60 -13.14 -3.96
C LYS A 41 5.01 -12.04 -3.08
N ILE A 42 3.69 -12.01 -3.03
CA ILE A 42 2.90 -11.20 -2.09
C ILE A 42 2.04 -12.12 -1.22
N ILE A 43 2.06 -11.89 0.08
CA ILE A 43 1.14 -12.51 1.05
C ILE A 43 0.01 -11.52 1.35
N LEU A 44 -1.22 -11.88 0.99
CA LEU A 44 -2.43 -11.17 1.40
C LEU A 44 -2.90 -11.67 2.75
N VAL A 45 -3.05 -10.75 3.70
CA VAL A 45 -3.53 -11.03 5.05
C VAL A 45 -4.83 -10.26 5.29
N PRO A 46 -5.99 -10.93 5.17
CA PRO A 46 -7.25 -10.30 5.55
C PRO A 46 -7.33 -10.17 7.08
N LEU A 47 -7.53 -8.95 7.57
CA LEU A 47 -7.67 -8.66 9.00
C LEU A 47 -9.11 -8.82 9.49
N GLU A 48 -10.06 -8.73 8.56
CA GLU A 48 -11.48 -9.00 8.74
C GLU A 48 -12.02 -9.77 7.52
N ASP A 49 -13.21 -10.38 7.64
CA ASP A 49 -13.82 -11.12 6.53
C ASP A 49 -14.28 -10.18 5.41
N ASN A 50 -13.61 -10.24 4.25
CA ASN A 50 -13.94 -9.45 3.06
C ASN A 50 -13.60 -10.15 1.73
N GLU A 51 -14.09 -11.37 1.54
CA GLU A 51 -13.70 -12.25 0.40
C GLU A 51 -13.67 -11.55 -0.97
N GLN A 52 -14.66 -10.72 -1.28
CA GLN A 52 -14.70 -9.96 -2.53
C GLN A 52 -13.48 -9.05 -2.75
N TYR A 53 -13.05 -8.32 -1.72
CA TYR A 53 -11.89 -7.42 -1.79
C TYR A 53 -10.58 -8.20 -1.83
N ILE A 54 -10.51 -9.38 -1.20
CA ILE A 54 -9.34 -10.26 -1.31
C ILE A 54 -9.16 -10.70 -2.76
N GLU A 55 -10.24 -11.14 -3.40
CA GLU A 55 -10.21 -11.54 -4.82
C GLU A 55 -9.85 -10.37 -5.74
N TRP A 56 -10.36 -9.16 -5.44
CA TRP A 56 -9.98 -7.96 -6.18
C TRP A 56 -8.50 -7.62 -6.03
N ALA A 57 -7.96 -7.66 -4.81
CA ALA A 57 -6.54 -7.42 -4.55
C ALA A 57 -5.67 -8.46 -5.28
N LYS A 58 -6.01 -9.75 -5.13
CA LYS A 58 -5.29 -10.83 -5.81
C LYS A 58 -5.26 -10.62 -7.32
N SER A 59 -6.41 -10.37 -7.92
CA SER A 59 -6.52 -10.14 -9.36
C SER A 59 -5.72 -8.92 -9.82
N ALA A 60 -5.74 -7.81 -9.06
CA ALA A 60 -4.94 -6.62 -9.39
C ALA A 60 -3.44 -6.94 -9.41
N ILE A 61 -2.96 -7.65 -8.39
CA ILE A 61 -1.53 -7.96 -8.22
C ILE A 61 -1.03 -8.93 -9.29
N GLU A 62 -1.76 -10.03 -9.51
CA GLU A 62 -1.37 -11.06 -10.48
C GLU A 62 -1.38 -10.50 -11.91
N ASN A 63 -2.41 -9.74 -12.28
CA ASN A 63 -2.55 -9.21 -13.64
C ASN A 63 -1.54 -8.10 -13.96
N GLU A 64 -1.22 -7.24 -12.99
CA GLU A 64 -0.42 -6.05 -13.23
C GLU A 64 1.09 -6.30 -13.05
N PHE A 65 1.46 -7.10 -12.04
CA PHE A 65 2.85 -7.28 -11.66
C PHE A 65 3.38 -8.70 -11.93
N SER A 66 2.52 -9.65 -12.32
CA SER A 66 2.90 -11.06 -12.52
C SER A 66 3.56 -11.69 -11.28
N LEU A 67 3.20 -11.21 -10.09
CA LEU A 67 3.69 -11.73 -8.81
C LEU A 67 2.83 -12.91 -8.34
N LYS A 68 3.44 -13.87 -7.64
CA LYS A 68 2.68 -14.94 -6.98
C LYS A 68 1.93 -14.38 -5.78
N VAL A 69 0.64 -14.68 -5.65
CA VAL A 69 -0.17 -14.24 -4.51
C VAL A 69 -0.58 -15.42 -3.64
N GLU A 70 -0.27 -15.35 -2.34
CA GLU A 70 -0.75 -16.29 -1.33
C GLU A 70 -1.69 -15.59 -0.36
N ILE A 71 -2.81 -16.23 -0.03
CA ILE A 71 -3.74 -15.72 1.00
C ILE A 71 -3.44 -16.44 2.31
N ASN A 72 -3.03 -15.71 3.35
CA ASN A 72 -2.70 -16.29 4.65
C ASN A 72 -3.63 -15.77 5.75
N LYS A 73 -4.79 -16.44 5.90
CA LYS A 73 -5.76 -16.16 6.99
C LYS A 73 -5.22 -16.50 8.38
N ASN A 74 -4.23 -17.39 8.49
CA ASN A 74 -3.67 -17.79 9.78
C ASN A 74 -2.74 -16.72 10.37
N LEU A 75 -2.05 -15.96 9.51
CA LEU A 75 -1.18 -14.86 9.92
C LEU A 75 -1.95 -13.75 10.66
N ARG A 76 -3.23 -13.54 10.29
CA ARG A 76 -4.16 -12.66 11.01
C ARG A 76 -4.16 -12.92 12.51
N ASN A 77 -4.21 -14.18 12.94
CA ASN A 77 -4.32 -14.55 14.36
C ASN A 77 -3.06 -14.20 15.16
N LYS A 78 -1.93 -13.97 14.49
CA LYS A 78 -0.67 -13.55 15.11
C LYS A 78 -0.58 -12.03 15.26
N ILE A 79 -1.39 -11.27 14.53
CA ILE A 79 -1.40 -9.80 14.55
C ILE A 79 -2.31 -9.32 15.68
N LYS A 80 -1.76 -8.57 16.64
CA LYS A 80 -2.58 -7.95 17.70
C LYS A 80 -3.28 -6.69 17.18
N LEU A 81 -4.52 -6.85 16.72
CA LEU A 81 -5.35 -5.71 16.36
C LEU A 81 -5.71 -4.89 17.60
N SER A 82 -5.46 -3.58 17.55
CA SER A 82 -5.90 -2.69 18.62
C SER A 82 -7.42 -2.50 18.60
N ASN A 83 -8.01 -2.26 19.77
CA ASN A 83 -9.42 -1.87 19.92
C ASN A 83 -9.73 -0.46 19.39
N SER A 84 -8.75 0.22 18.78
CA SER A 84 -8.97 1.50 18.13
C SER A 84 -9.92 1.36 16.94
N SER A 85 -10.68 2.44 16.69
CA SER A 85 -11.44 2.62 15.45
C SER A 85 -10.54 2.73 14.22
N PHE A 86 -9.27 3.06 14.41
CA PHE A 86 -8.26 3.17 13.36
C PHE A 86 -7.29 1.99 13.38
N PHE A 87 -6.84 1.59 12.20
CA PHE A 87 -5.73 0.69 12.01
C PHE A 87 -4.42 1.46 11.96
N ILE A 88 -3.41 1.00 12.70
CA ILE A 88 -2.12 1.70 12.85
C ILE A 88 -1.01 0.73 12.48
N LEU A 89 -0.50 0.85 11.25
CA LEU A 89 0.46 -0.10 10.69
C LEU A 89 1.74 -0.19 11.54
N THR A 90 2.25 0.93 12.05
CA THR A 90 3.46 0.93 12.90
C THR A 90 3.37 0.07 14.15
N LYS A 91 2.17 -0.17 14.70
CA LYS A 91 1.99 -0.97 15.92
C LYS A 91 2.17 -2.47 15.66
N ILE A 92 1.97 -2.93 14.43
CA ILE A 92 1.95 -4.34 14.08
C ILE A 92 3.18 -4.79 13.28
N LEU A 93 4.05 -3.84 12.85
CA LEU A 93 5.28 -4.19 12.14
C LEU A 93 6.13 -5.17 12.95
N LYS A 94 6.23 -4.96 14.28
CA LYS A 94 6.93 -5.87 15.20
C LYS A 94 6.37 -7.30 15.20
N ASP A 95 5.06 -7.46 15.01
CA ASP A 95 4.42 -8.78 14.95
C ASP A 95 4.72 -9.49 13.61
N LEU A 96 5.18 -8.73 12.60
CA LEU A 96 5.47 -9.20 11.26
C LEU A 96 6.97 -9.37 10.97
N ASP A 97 7.87 -8.87 11.84
CA ASP A 97 9.33 -8.86 11.61
C ASP A 97 9.87 -10.22 11.13
N SER A 98 9.38 -11.34 11.69
CA SER A 98 9.82 -12.71 11.31
C SER A 98 9.44 -13.16 9.89
N TYR A 99 8.52 -12.46 9.22
CA TYR A 99 8.11 -12.75 7.84
C TYR A 99 8.78 -11.84 6.81
N THR A 100 9.56 -10.86 7.27
CA THR A 100 10.12 -9.79 6.43
C THR A 100 11.62 -9.94 6.17
N GLU A 101 12.23 -11.00 6.71
CA GLU A 101 13.65 -11.32 6.51
C GLU A 101 13.98 -11.71 5.06
N ASP A 102 13.02 -12.31 4.34
CA ASP A 102 13.14 -12.62 2.92
C ASP A 102 12.63 -11.46 2.04
N LYS A 103 13.57 -10.72 1.44
CA LYS A 103 13.25 -9.59 0.54
C LYS A 103 12.52 -9.97 -0.75
N LYS A 104 12.29 -11.26 -1.02
CA LYS A 104 11.49 -11.73 -2.15
C LYS A 104 9.99 -11.81 -1.84
N THR A 105 9.61 -11.63 -0.58
CA THR A 105 8.22 -11.77 -0.13
C THR A 105 7.72 -10.46 0.48
N GLY A 106 6.69 -9.87 -0.11
CA GLY A 106 5.99 -8.71 0.43
C GLY A 106 4.70 -9.11 1.14
N ILE A 107 4.19 -8.24 2.01
CA ILE A 107 2.94 -8.47 2.73
C ILE A 107 1.96 -7.32 2.45
N ILE A 108 0.71 -7.64 2.13
CA ILE A 108 -0.40 -6.68 2.16
C ILE A 108 -1.39 -7.09 3.24
N LEU A 109 -1.67 -6.15 4.12
CA LEU A 109 -2.74 -6.26 5.10
C LEU A 109 -3.99 -5.59 4.55
N ILE A 110 -5.12 -6.30 4.54
CA ILE A 110 -6.39 -5.76 4.08
C ILE A 110 -7.30 -5.58 5.29
N THR A 111 -7.72 -4.35 5.57
CA THR A 111 -8.58 -4.04 6.72
C THR A 111 -9.85 -3.29 6.36
N LYS A 112 -10.89 -3.42 7.18
CA LYS A 112 -12.08 -2.57 7.10
C LYS A 112 -11.90 -1.22 7.79
N LYS A 113 -10.89 -1.08 8.66
CA LYS A 113 -10.69 0.13 9.48
C LYS A 113 -10.00 1.24 8.69
N PRO A 114 -10.30 2.52 8.95
CA PRO A 114 -9.50 3.63 8.45
C PRO A 114 -8.04 3.52 8.91
N ILE A 115 -7.09 3.86 8.04
CA ILE A 115 -5.65 3.73 8.32
C ILE A 115 -5.09 5.04 8.88
N LEU A 116 -4.18 4.91 9.86
CA LEU A 116 -3.33 5.99 10.34
C LEU A 116 -1.86 5.57 10.33
N VAL A 117 -0.99 6.51 10.00
CA VAL A 117 0.47 6.33 10.06
C VAL A 117 0.92 6.18 11.52
N ARG A 118 0.38 7.04 12.40
CA ARG A 118 0.70 7.09 13.84
C ARG A 118 -0.52 7.49 14.65
N ASP A 119 -0.49 7.13 15.93
CA ASP A 119 -1.58 7.40 16.86
C ASP A 119 -1.55 8.83 17.43
N GLN A 120 -1.77 9.82 16.56
CA GLN A 120 -1.78 11.24 16.95
C GLN A 120 -3.16 11.85 16.76
N PHE A 121 -3.62 12.64 17.72
CA PHE A 121 -4.96 13.25 17.70
C PHE A 121 -5.22 14.09 16.45
N LEU A 122 -4.25 14.94 16.06
CA LEU A 122 -4.37 15.77 14.86
C LEU A 122 -4.50 14.93 13.58
N LEU A 123 -3.73 13.84 13.48
CA LEU A 123 -3.83 12.92 12.33
C LEU A 123 -5.21 12.28 12.24
N ARG A 124 -5.86 11.96 13.37
CA ARG A 124 -7.24 11.43 13.37
C ARG A 124 -8.23 12.43 12.76
N ILE A 125 -8.09 13.72 13.06
CA ILE A 125 -8.95 14.77 12.50
C ILE A 125 -8.69 14.92 11.01
N VAL A 126 -7.42 15.08 10.62
CA VAL A 126 -7.03 15.24 9.21
C VAL A 126 -7.51 14.05 8.38
N HIS A 127 -7.28 12.82 8.85
CA HIS A 127 -7.66 11.61 8.11
C HIS A 127 -9.14 11.24 8.20
N SER A 128 -9.93 11.96 9.01
CA SER A 128 -11.39 11.92 8.90
C SER A 128 -11.89 12.71 7.68
N ILE A 129 -11.10 13.67 7.19
CA ILE A 129 -11.42 14.50 6.01
C ILE A 129 -10.66 13.99 4.77
N PHE A 130 -9.41 13.58 4.94
CA PHE A 130 -8.51 13.07 3.91
C PHE A 130 -8.09 11.63 4.22
N PRO A 131 -8.96 10.64 3.95
CA PRO A 131 -8.72 9.25 4.32
C PRO A 131 -7.49 8.68 3.60
N ILE A 132 -6.62 8.00 4.35
CA ILE A 132 -5.55 7.18 3.78
C ILE A 132 -6.17 5.86 3.33
N LEU A 133 -6.11 5.58 2.03
CA LEU A 133 -6.61 4.33 1.43
C LEU A 133 -5.56 3.21 1.51
N GLY A 134 -4.28 3.56 1.47
CA GLY A 134 -3.16 2.63 1.50
C GLY A 134 -1.91 3.26 2.11
N ILE A 135 -1.03 2.43 2.66
CA ILE A 135 0.28 2.84 3.12
C ILE A 135 1.28 1.70 3.01
N ALA A 136 2.48 2.00 2.50
CA ALA A 136 3.60 1.07 2.42
C ALA A 136 4.74 1.46 3.37
N TYR A 137 5.30 0.46 4.04
CA TYR A 137 6.54 0.52 4.80
C TYR A 137 7.59 -0.30 4.04
N LEU A 138 8.46 0.42 3.33
CA LEU A 138 9.43 -0.18 2.43
C LEU A 138 10.47 -1.05 3.13
N ILE A 139 10.96 -0.66 4.31
CA ILE A 139 12.00 -1.41 5.02
C ILE A 139 11.55 -2.86 5.34
N PRO A 140 10.38 -3.07 5.98
CA PRO A 140 9.86 -4.41 6.23
C PRO A 140 9.11 -5.02 5.04
N GLY A 141 8.93 -4.31 3.92
CA GLY A 141 8.17 -4.85 2.78
C GLY A 141 6.68 -5.08 3.08
N VAL A 142 6.11 -4.31 4.00
CA VAL A 142 4.72 -4.44 4.44
C VAL A 142 3.92 -3.25 3.97
N CYS A 143 2.77 -3.48 3.36
CA CYS A 143 1.78 -2.46 3.11
C CYS A 143 0.43 -2.82 3.72
N ALA A 144 -0.43 -1.81 3.86
CA ALA A 144 -1.79 -1.99 4.32
C ALA A 144 -2.73 -1.19 3.43
N VAL A 145 -3.87 -1.77 3.10
CA VAL A 145 -4.95 -1.14 2.35
C VAL A 145 -6.26 -1.28 3.11
N THR A 146 -7.15 -0.32 2.97
CA THR A 146 -8.44 -0.33 3.65
C THR A 146 -9.61 -0.37 2.68
N THR A 147 -10.63 -1.13 3.06
CA THR A 147 -11.93 -1.17 2.36
C THR A 147 -12.91 -0.14 2.90
N PHE A 148 -12.54 0.62 3.94
CA PHE A 148 -13.42 1.59 4.62
C PHE A 148 -14.81 1.01 4.90
N GLN A 149 -14.86 -0.11 5.64
CA GLN A 149 -16.10 -0.85 5.89
C GLN A 149 -16.81 -1.28 4.59
N ASP A 150 -16.04 -1.76 3.63
CA ASP A 150 -16.53 -2.28 2.34
C ASP A 150 -17.25 -1.22 1.47
N ARG A 151 -16.83 0.05 1.60
CA ARG A 151 -17.39 1.19 0.86
C ARG A 151 -16.53 1.67 -0.29
N ILE A 152 -15.29 1.18 -0.43
CA ILE A 152 -14.39 1.59 -1.50
C ILE A 152 -14.79 0.89 -2.81
N PRO A 153 -15.10 1.63 -3.90
CA PRO A 153 -15.36 1.06 -5.21
C PRO A 153 -14.18 0.23 -5.74
N LYS A 154 -14.48 -0.83 -6.52
CA LYS A 154 -13.48 -1.77 -7.05
C LYS A 154 -12.31 -1.08 -7.76
N ASN A 155 -12.59 -0.11 -8.62
CA ASN A 155 -11.55 0.60 -9.39
C ASN A 155 -10.61 1.38 -8.48
N ILE A 156 -11.14 2.10 -7.48
CA ILE A 156 -10.34 2.84 -6.51
C ILE A 156 -9.52 1.86 -5.66
N PHE A 157 -10.14 0.79 -5.17
CA PHE A 157 -9.44 -0.22 -4.37
C PHE A 157 -8.30 -0.89 -5.14
N ASN A 158 -8.55 -1.34 -6.38
CA ASN A 158 -7.53 -1.95 -7.23
C ASN A 158 -6.38 -0.97 -7.48
N HIS A 159 -6.69 0.29 -7.79
CA HIS A 159 -5.67 1.32 -7.97
C HIS A 159 -4.83 1.52 -6.70
N THR A 160 -5.46 1.56 -5.52
CA THR A 160 -4.75 1.65 -4.24
C THR A 160 -3.84 0.43 -4.01
N VAL A 161 -4.33 -0.79 -4.24
CA VAL A 161 -3.51 -2.01 -4.11
C VAL A 161 -2.29 -1.95 -5.02
N SER A 162 -2.50 -1.58 -6.29
CA SER A 162 -1.42 -1.45 -7.27
C SER A 162 -0.43 -0.35 -6.90
N HIS A 163 -0.91 0.78 -6.38
CA HIS A 163 -0.07 1.87 -5.86
C HIS A 163 0.82 1.35 -4.72
N GLU A 164 0.25 0.71 -3.70
CA GLU A 164 1.04 0.22 -2.57
C GLU A 164 2.02 -0.91 -2.94
N ILE A 165 1.69 -1.77 -3.91
CA ILE A 165 2.65 -2.73 -4.45
C ILE A 165 3.73 -2.05 -5.28
N GLY A 166 3.37 -1.01 -6.03
CA GLY A 166 4.28 -0.12 -6.74
C GLY A 166 5.38 0.44 -5.83
N HIS A 167 5.06 0.74 -4.57
CA HIS A 167 6.01 1.15 -3.53
C HIS A 167 7.03 0.06 -3.25
N LEU A 168 6.57 -1.18 -3.05
CA LEU A 168 7.45 -2.30 -2.73
C LEU A 168 8.45 -2.61 -3.85
N ILE A 169 8.02 -2.54 -5.11
CA ILE A 169 8.89 -2.84 -6.27
C ILE A 169 9.60 -1.60 -6.86
N GLY A 170 9.37 -0.42 -6.28
CA GLY A 170 9.97 0.82 -6.78
C GLY A 170 9.48 1.21 -8.17
N LYS A 171 8.22 0.97 -8.51
CA LYS A 171 7.62 1.41 -9.78
C LYS A 171 6.87 2.75 -9.68
N HIS A 172 6.92 3.46 -8.54
CA HIS A 172 6.32 4.80 -8.44
C HIS A 172 6.84 5.79 -9.47
N GLY A 173 5.91 6.64 -9.93
CA GLY A 173 6.17 7.85 -10.72
C GLY A 173 6.02 7.71 -12.24
N TYR A 174 5.48 6.61 -12.74
CA TYR A 174 5.22 6.41 -14.17
C TYR A 174 3.81 5.87 -14.37
N PRO A 175 3.13 6.19 -15.49
CA PRO A 175 1.78 5.74 -15.70
C PRO A 175 1.76 4.22 -15.66
N ILE A 176 0.99 3.70 -14.72
CA ILE A 176 0.54 2.31 -14.73
C ILE A 176 -0.58 2.25 -15.77
N SER A 177 -0.21 2.44 -17.02
CA SER A 177 -1.04 2.17 -18.18
C SER A 177 -0.11 1.65 -19.26
N LYS A 178 -0.28 0.38 -19.60
CA LYS A 178 0.01 -0.05 -20.97
C LYS A 178 -0.84 0.76 -21.94
#